data_AF-A0A6N2TCV3-F1
#
_entry.id   AF-A0A6N2TCV3-F1
#
_cell.length_a   1.000
_cell.length_b   1.000
_cell.length_c   1.000
_cell.angle_alpha   90.00
_cell.angle_beta   90.00
_cell.angle_gamma   90.00
#
_symmetry.space_group_name_H-M   'P 1'
#
loop_
_entity.id
_entity.type
_entity.pdbx_description
1 polymer ?
#
loop_
_entity_poly.entity_id
_entity_poly.type
_entity_poly.pdbx_seq_one_letter_code
_entity_poly.pdbx_strand_id
1 'polypeptide(L)'
;MEETHASKEEEHIHILVDCNPKMPSRQEAILCGGPSPVPAMVETARNLQQAGADCIILGANTAHYFLDEVSAQVDIPFLDILEEAVKELLRQVPQAKRVGVLATFAAMESGLYQSYCARRGIEVIPLDPLFSKPCKLPSSTSNTTASCQRTASPWRTLPTVWWNKAQKLSFWAAPKFPSSCQG
;
A
#
# COMPACT_ATOMS: atom_id res chain seq x y z
N MET A 1 -7.19 15.28 7.80
CA MET A 1 -7.10 16.62 8.42
C MET A 1 -6.57 16.57 9.84
N GLU A 2 -6.80 15.48 10.60
CA GLU A 2 -6.34 15.35 12.00
C GLU A 2 -4.81 15.45 12.21
N GLU A 3 -4.01 15.04 11.22
CA GLU A 3 -2.54 15.04 11.31
C GLU A 3 -1.87 16.35 10.88
N THR A 4 -2.64 17.30 10.33
CA THR A 4 -2.11 18.63 9.99
C THR A 4 -2.15 19.50 11.23
N HIS A 5 -1.00 19.97 11.69
CA HIS A 5 -0.89 20.88 12.83
C HIS A 5 -1.33 22.29 12.39
N ALA A 6 -2.64 22.47 12.25
CA ALA A 6 -3.28 23.71 11.83
C ALA A 6 -4.23 24.20 12.94
N SER A 7 -4.15 25.49 13.24
CA SER A 7 -5.05 26.17 14.16
C SER A 7 -6.26 26.79 13.46
N LYS A 8 -6.19 26.95 12.14
CA LYS A 8 -7.21 27.55 11.27
C LYS A 8 -7.24 26.87 9.89
N GLU A 9 -8.31 27.12 9.12
CA GLU A 9 -8.55 26.47 7.84
C GLU A 9 -7.46 26.75 6.80
N GLU A 10 -6.96 27.99 6.73
CA GLU A 10 -5.98 28.41 5.73
C GLU A 10 -4.57 27.82 5.96
N GLU A 11 -4.35 27.22 7.13
CA GLU A 11 -3.10 26.55 7.49
C GLU A 11 -3.10 25.06 7.07
N HIS A 12 -4.23 24.52 6.61
CA HIS A 12 -4.29 23.16 6.12
C HIS A 12 -3.61 23.00 4.76
N ILE A 13 -3.05 21.81 4.55
CA ILE A 13 -2.45 21.44 3.27
C ILE A 13 -3.55 21.41 2.21
N HIS A 14 -3.33 22.12 1.10
CA HIS A 14 -4.21 22.05 -0.06
C HIS A 14 -4.07 20.67 -0.73
N ILE A 15 -5.19 19.95 -0.86
CA ILE A 15 -5.20 18.57 -1.35
C ILE A 15 -6.09 18.46 -2.57
N LEU A 16 -5.54 17.91 -3.65
CA LEU A 16 -6.27 17.46 -4.82
C LEU A 16 -6.44 15.93 -4.76
N VAL A 17 -7.65 15.43 -4.97
CA VAL A 17 -7.94 14.00 -4.94
C VAL A 17 -8.55 13.54 -6.26
N ASP A 18 -7.84 12.66 -6.96
CA ASP A 18 -8.42 11.86 -8.04
C ASP A 18 -8.81 10.48 -7.48
N CYS A 19 -10.12 10.23 -7.41
CA CYS A 19 -10.68 8.94 -7.03
C CYS A 19 -11.31 8.28 -8.27
N ASN A 20 -10.48 7.59 -9.06
CA ASN A 20 -10.91 6.92 -10.29
C ASN A 20 -11.14 5.39 -10.08
N PRO A 21 -12.38 4.94 -9.86
CA PRO A 21 -12.69 3.52 -9.70
C PRO A 21 -12.72 2.74 -11.02
N LYS A 22 -12.68 3.41 -12.18
CA LYS A 22 -12.68 2.76 -13.50
C LYS A 22 -11.30 2.23 -13.92
N MET A 23 -10.29 2.48 -13.09
CA MET A 23 -8.93 2.01 -13.30
C MET A 23 -8.87 0.48 -13.31
N PRO A 24 -8.12 -0.15 -14.25
CA PRO A 24 -7.94 -1.59 -14.28
C PRO A 24 -7.45 -2.17 -12.95
N SER A 25 -7.80 -3.44 -12.70
CA SER A 25 -7.44 -4.14 -11.47
C SER A 25 -5.94 -4.41 -11.42
N ARG A 26 -5.25 -3.83 -10.42
CA ARG A 26 -3.83 -4.08 -10.17
C ARG A 26 -3.58 -5.55 -9.83
N GLN A 27 -4.52 -6.19 -9.12
CA GLN A 27 -4.38 -7.60 -8.74
C GLN A 27 -4.43 -8.51 -9.96
N GLU A 28 -5.35 -8.25 -10.89
CA GLU A 28 -5.47 -9.05 -12.12
C GLU A 28 -4.29 -8.81 -13.06
N ALA A 29 -3.81 -7.56 -13.18
CA ALA A 29 -2.62 -7.25 -13.96
C ALA A 29 -1.37 -7.99 -13.44
N ILE A 30 -1.17 -8.01 -12.12
CA ILE A 30 -0.01 -8.68 -11.48
C ILE A 30 -0.13 -10.20 -11.54
N LEU A 31 -1.29 -10.77 -11.19
CA LEU A 31 -1.43 -12.20 -10.96
C LEU A 31 -1.89 -12.99 -12.19
N CYS A 32 -2.66 -12.36 -13.07
CA CYS A 32 -3.39 -13.05 -14.15
C CYS A 32 -3.08 -12.50 -15.54
N GLY A 33 -2.17 -11.52 -15.67
CA GLY A 33 -1.90 -10.85 -16.94
C GLY A 33 -3.09 -10.03 -17.47
N GLY A 34 -3.93 -9.51 -16.58
CA GLY A 34 -5.03 -8.61 -16.93
C GLY A 34 -4.54 -7.28 -17.54
N PRO A 35 -5.46 -6.40 -17.97
CA PRO A 35 -5.10 -5.12 -18.58
C PRO A 35 -4.22 -4.28 -17.64
N SER A 36 -3.15 -3.70 -18.19
CA SER A 36 -2.24 -2.86 -17.42
C SER A 36 -2.97 -1.62 -16.88
N PRO A 37 -2.83 -1.30 -15.58
CA PRO A 37 -3.38 -0.07 -15.01
C PRO A 37 -2.53 1.17 -15.34
N VAL A 38 -1.30 0.99 -15.85
CA VAL A 38 -0.33 2.07 -16.07
C VAL A 38 -0.90 3.23 -16.90
N PRO A 39 -1.58 3.02 -18.05
CA PRO A 39 -2.10 4.13 -18.83
C PRO A 39 -3.08 5.02 -18.04
N ALA A 40 -3.98 4.40 -17.28
CA ALA A 40 -4.95 5.11 -16.45
C ALA A 40 -4.28 5.80 -15.25
N MET A 41 -3.25 5.19 -14.66
CA MET A 41 -2.47 5.80 -13.58
C MET A 41 -1.71 7.04 -14.06
N VAL A 42 -1.10 6.97 -15.26
CA VAL A 42 -0.40 8.10 -15.88
C VAL A 42 -1.37 9.23 -16.22
N GLU A 43 -2.56 8.90 -16.74
CA GLU A 43 -3.61 9.89 -17.00
C GLU A 43 -4.01 10.64 -15.71
N THR A 44 -4.34 9.90 -14.65
CA THR A 44 -4.64 10.48 -13.33
C THR A 44 -3.49 11.34 -12.79
N ALA A 45 -2.25 10.87 -12.89
CA ALA A 45 -1.09 11.61 -12.40
C ALA A 45 -0.85 12.91 -13.20
N ARG A 46 -1.04 12.87 -14.52
CA ARG A 46 -0.97 14.08 -15.38
C ARG A 46 -2.09 15.06 -15.08
N ASN A 47 -3.30 14.57 -14.79
CA ASN A 47 -4.42 15.43 -14.39
C ASN A 47 -4.10 16.17 -13.09
N LEU A 48 -3.52 15.48 -12.10
CA LEU A 48 -3.09 16.10 -10.84
C LEU A 48 -1.97 17.12 -11.07
N GLN A 49 -0.97 16.80 -11.89
CA GLN A 49 0.10 17.76 -12.25
C GLN A 49 -0.47 19.01 -12.93
N GLN A 50 -1.38 18.85 -13.90
CA GLN A 50 -2.00 19.97 -14.61
C GLN A 50 -2.91 20.81 -13.70
N ALA A 51 -3.52 20.19 -12.68
CA ALA A 51 -4.31 20.87 -11.68
C ALA A 51 -3.45 21.63 -10.63
N GLY A 52 -2.12 21.53 -10.71
CA GLY A 52 -1.18 22.27 -9.87
C GLY A 52 -0.71 21.52 -8.63
N ALA A 53 -0.77 20.18 -8.62
CA ALA A 53 -0.14 19.40 -7.56
C ALA A 53 1.39 19.50 -7.63
N ASP A 54 2.05 19.73 -6.49
CA ASP A 54 3.52 19.75 -6.39
C ASP A 54 4.13 18.36 -6.16
N CYS A 55 3.36 17.42 -5.64
CA CYS A 55 3.73 16.03 -5.47
C CYS A 55 2.49 15.11 -5.48
N ILE A 56 2.70 13.82 -5.70
CA ILE A 56 1.63 12.81 -5.74
C ILE A 56 1.87 11.74 -4.68
N ILE A 57 0.80 11.31 -4.01
CA ILE A 57 0.80 10.13 -3.14
C ILE A 57 -0.15 9.09 -3.72
N LEU A 58 0.31 7.85 -3.89
CA LEU A 58 -0.56 6.73 -4.26
C LEU A 58 -1.17 6.12 -2.99
N GLY A 59 -2.47 6.31 -2.77
CA GLY A 59 -3.18 5.76 -1.60
C GLY A 59 -3.40 4.24 -1.60
N ALA A 60 -2.59 3.46 -2.31
CA ALA A 60 -2.77 2.01 -2.45
C ALA A 60 -1.43 1.26 -2.59
N ASN A 61 -1.16 0.30 -1.70
CA ASN A 61 0.09 -0.46 -1.67
C ASN A 61 0.37 -1.14 -3.03
N THR A 62 -0.61 -1.89 -3.56
CA THR A 62 -0.45 -2.62 -4.84
C THR A 62 -0.18 -1.73 -6.06
N ALA A 63 -0.54 -0.44 -6.01
CA ALA A 63 -0.23 0.49 -7.10
C ALA A 63 1.27 0.79 -7.19
N HIS A 64 2.01 0.66 -6.08
CA HIS A 64 3.45 0.92 -6.06
C HIS A 64 4.26 -0.09 -6.87
N TYR A 65 3.68 -1.25 -7.19
CA TYR A 65 4.28 -2.18 -8.14
C TYR A 65 4.55 -1.54 -9.52
N PHE A 66 3.74 -0.55 -9.90
CA PHE A 66 3.84 0.17 -11.18
C PHE A 66 4.45 1.57 -11.03
N LEU A 67 5.00 1.91 -9.85
CA LEU A 67 5.40 3.28 -9.55
C LEU A 67 6.50 3.79 -10.49
N ASP A 68 7.51 2.98 -10.75
CA ASP A 68 8.63 3.36 -11.63
C ASP A 68 8.14 3.69 -13.05
N GLU A 69 7.23 2.87 -13.61
CA GLU A 69 6.66 3.10 -14.94
C GLU A 69 5.79 4.35 -15.03
N VAL A 70 5.08 4.68 -13.95
CA VAL A 70 4.19 5.84 -13.89
C VAL A 70 4.97 7.13 -13.62
N SER A 71 5.90 7.09 -12.66
CA SER A 71 6.73 8.24 -12.30
C SER A 71 7.64 8.69 -13.45
N ALA A 72 8.08 7.79 -14.31
CA ALA A 72 8.85 8.13 -15.51
C ALA A 72 8.06 8.96 -16.55
N GLN A 73 6.74 9.14 -16.40
CA GLN A 73 5.86 9.79 -17.37
C GLN A 73 5.26 11.12 -16.89
N VAL A 74 5.70 11.59 -15.73
CA VAL A 74 5.20 12.75 -14.99
C VAL A 74 6.39 13.47 -14.36
N ASP A 75 6.35 14.81 -14.28
CA ASP A 75 7.51 15.61 -13.85
C ASP A 75 7.55 15.85 -12.34
N ILE A 76 6.40 15.75 -11.66
CA ILE A 76 6.29 15.94 -10.21
C ILE A 76 6.61 14.65 -9.44
N PRO A 77 7.25 14.75 -8.26
CA PRO A 77 7.68 13.59 -7.50
C PRO A 77 6.50 12.83 -6.89
N PHE A 78 6.71 11.51 -6.73
CA PHE A 78 5.83 10.65 -5.95
C PHE A 78 6.40 10.42 -4.55
N LEU A 79 5.53 10.53 -3.54
CA LEU A 79 5.83 10.05 -2.19
C LEU A 79 5.46 8.56 -2.11
N ASP A 80 6.48 7.72 -2.05
CA ASP A 80 6.35 6.27 -2.00
C ASP A 80 6.05 5.81 -0.56
N ILE A 81 4.83 5.32 -0.33
CA ILE A 81 4.39 4.93 1.02
C ILE A 81 5.14 3.70 1.54
N LEU A 82 5.67 2.84 0.67
CA LEU A 82 6.40 1.64 1.07
C LEU A 82 7.82 2.00 1.50
N GLU A 83 8.47 2.92 0.78
CA GLU A 83 9.78 3.44 1.16
C GLU A 83 9.70 4.19 2.49
N GLU A 84 8.70 5.05 2.67
CA GLU A 84 8.48 5.77 3.92
C GLU A 84 8.11 4.83 5.08
N ALA A 85 7.32 3.77 4.83
CA ALA A 85 7.01 2.76 5.85
C ALA A 85 8.26 2.01 6.32
N VAL A 86 9.19 1.65 5.42
CA VAL A 86 10.45 0.97 5.80
C VAL A 86 11.39 1.92 6.54
N LYS A 87 11.47 3.19 6.12
CA LYS A 87 12.22 4.22 6.85
C LYS A 87 11.69 4.39 8.27
N GLU A 88 10.37 4.47 8.42
CA GLU A 88 9.71 4.61 9.72
C GLU A 88 9.92 3.39 10.61
N LEU A 89 9.84 2.17 10.05
CA LEU A 89 10.18 0.93 10.76
C LEU A 89 11.59 0.99 11.35
N LEU A 90 12.58 1.40 10.56
CA LEU A 90 13.96 1.51 11.03
C LEU A 90 14.19 2.68 11.99
N ARG A 91 13.41 3.75 11.87
CA ARG A 91 13.44 4.84 12.84
C ARG A 91 12.96 4.37 14.22
N GLN A 92 11.91 3.55 14.26
CA GLN A 92 11.36 3.02 15.51
C GLN A 92 12.14 1.80 16.05
N VAL A 93 12.65 0.96 15.15
CA VAL A 93 13.37 -0.28 15.49
C VAL A 93 14.65 -0.37 14.63
N PRO A 94 15.72 0.37 14.98
CA PRO A 94 16.95 0.45 14.17
C PRO A 94 17.64 -0.89 13.88
N GLN A 95 17.45 -1.87 14.76
CA GLN A 95 18.02 -3.21 14.69
C GLN A 95 17.09 -4.24 14.03
N ALA A 96 15.98 -3.83 13.41
CA ALA A 96 15.06 -4.73 12.76
C ALA A 96 15.77 -5.51 11.64
N LYS A 97 15.74 -6.85 11.75
CA LYS A 97 16.26 -7.76 10.73
C LYS A 97 15.17 -8.54 10.00
N ARG A 98 13.99 -8.63 10.63
CA ARG A 98 12.85 -9.40 10.12
C ARG A 98 11.56 -8.65 10.47
N VAL A 99 10.60 -8.63 9.57
CA VAL A 99 9.31 -7.94 9.77
C VAL A 99 8.15 -8.80 9.28
N GLY A 100 7.09 -8.88 10.07
CA GLY A 100 5.83 -9.50 9.65
C GLY A 100 5.02 -8.53 8.80
N VAL A 101 4.58 -8.95 7.61
CA VAL A 101 3.77 -8.09 6.72
C VAL A 101 2.36 -8.67 6.56
N LEU A 102 1.36 -7.79 6.73
CA LEU A 102 -0.03 -8.03 6.37
C LEU A 102 -0.36 -7.23 5.10
N ALA A 103 -0.47 -7.93 3.97
CA ALA A 103 -0.77 -7.32 2.69
C ALA A 103 -1.66 -8.23 1.84
N THR A 104 -2.18 -7.70 0.73
CA THR A 104 -2.95 -8.48 -0.23
C THR A 104 -2.09 -9.55 -0.89
N PHE A 105 -2.73 -10.58 -1.44
CA PHE A 105 -2.02 -11.68 -2.09
C PHE A 105 -1.09 -11.18 -3.22
N ALA A 106 -1.61 -10.29 -4.07
CA ALA A 106 -0.83 -9.69 -5.16
C ALA A 106 0.43 -8.94 -4.68
N ALA A 107 0.36 -8.22 -3.55
CA ALA A 107 1.52 -7.48 -3.02
C ALA A 107 2.59 -8.41 -2.43
N MET A 108 2.19 -9.53 -1.84
CA MET A 108 3.14 -10.52 -1.32
C MET A 108 3.75 -11.36 -2.44
N GLU A 109 2.93 -11.83 -3.39
CA GLU A 109 3.36 -12.69 -4.49
C GLU A 109 4.30 -11.95 -5.46
N SER A 110 4.06 -10.66 -5.70
CA SER A 110 4.93 -9.84 -6.57
C SER A 110 6.27 -9.49 -5.95
N GLY A 111 6.50 -9.86 -4.67
CA GLY A 111 7.71 -9.48 -3.97
C GLY A 111 7.76 -8.00 -3.60
N LEU A 112 6.62 -7.28 -3.60
CA LEU A 112 6.59 -5.83 -3.45
C LEU A 112 7.24 -5.41 -2.13
N TYR A 113 6.72 -5.84 -0.98
CA TYR A 113 7.33 -5.50 0.32
C TYR A 113 8.73 -6.09 0.47
N GLN A 114 8.97 -7.28 -0.06
CA GLN A 114 10.25 -7.97 -0.03
C GLN A 114 11.33 -7.12 -0.67
N SER A 115 11.06 -6.52 -1.84
CA SER A 115 12.01 -5.67 -2.55
C SER A 115 12.38 -4.42 -1.74
N TYR A 116 11.41 -3.77 -1.11
CA TYR A 116 11.64 -2.56 -0.30
C TYR A 116 12.42 -2.87 0.98
N CYS A 117 12.04 -3.93 1.70
CA CYS A 117 12.71 -4.38 2.92
C CYS A 117 14.13 -4.91 2.64
N ALA A 118 14.32 -5.64 1.53
CA ALA A 118 15.62 -6.21 1.16
C ALA A 118 16.68 -5.13 0.90
N ARG A 119 16.30 -3.96 0.35
CA ARG A 119 17.21 -2.81 0.18
C ARG A 119 17.81 -2.32 1.50
N ARG A 120 17.21 -2.67 2.64
CA ARG A 120 17.70 -2.34 3.99
C ARG A 120 18.13 -3.56 4.80
N GLY A 121 18.28 -4.72 4.17
CA GLY A 121 18.70 -5.96 4.84
C GLY A 121 17.63 -6.55 5.78
N ILE A 122 16.36 -6.24 5.55
CA ILE A 122 15.23 -6.75 6.35
C ILE A 122 14.55 -7.90 5.59
N GLU A 123 14.41 -9.04 6.26
CA GLU A 123 13.63 -10.19 5.77
C GLU A 123 12.14 -9.97 6.02
N VAL A 124 11.31 -10.19 5.01
CA VAL A 124 9.85 -10.18 5.18
C VAL A 124 9.36 -11.57 5.53
N ILE A 125 8.62 -11.67 6.64
CA ILE A 125 7.95 -12.88 7.09
C ILE A 125 6.46 -12.75 6.71
N PRO A 126 5.92 -13.62 5.84
CA PRO A 126 4.49 -13.65 5.59
C PRO A 126 3.75 -14.10 6.86
N LEU A 127 2.70 -13.37 7.23
CA LEU A 127 1.90 -13.69 8.42
C LEU A 127 0.71 -14.64 8.12
N ASP A 128 0.33 -14.80 6.85
CA ASP A 128 -0.69 -15.76 6.43
C ASP A 128 -0.05 -17.07 5.92
N PRO A 129 -0.45 -18.25 6.45
CA PRO A 129 0.00 -19.55 5.95
C PRO A 129 -0.23 -19.78 4.46
N LEU A 130 -1.18 -19.08 3.82
CA LEU A 130 -1.43 -19.19 2.39
C LEU A 130 -0.24 -18.75 1.53
N PHE A 131 0.63 -17.88 2.04
CA PHE A 131 1.88 -17.49 1.37
C PHE A 131 2.99 -18.54 1.42
N SER A 132 2.82 -19.60 2.22
CA SER A 132 3.75 -20.74 2.25
C SER A 132 3.45 -21.79 1.17
N LYS A 133 2.34 -21.65 0.43
CA LYS A 133 1.91 -22.58 -0.60
C LYS A 133 1.78 -21.87 -1.95
N PRO A 134 2.57 -22.24 -2.98
CA PRO A 134 2.44 -21.63 -4.30
C PRO A 134 1.04 -21.88 -4.84
N CYS A 135 0.36 -20.81 -5.25
CA CYS A 135 -0.92 -20.91 -5.95
C CYS A 135 -0.67 -21.52 -7.32
N LYS A 136 -1.11 -22.77 -7.53
CA LYS A 136 -1.10 -23.38 -8.85
C LYS A 136 -2.22 -22.74 -9.67
N LEU A 137 -1.89 -21.72 -10.45
CA LEU A 137 -2.76 -21.30 -11.54
C LEU A 137 -2.93 -22.50 -12.49
N PRO A 138 -4.16 -22.81 -12.94
CA PRO A 138 -4.35 -23.88 -13.90
C PRO A 138 -3.58 -23.53 -15.18
N SER A 139 -2.62 -24.39 -15.54
CA SER A 139 -1.91 -24.32 -16.80
C SER A 139 -2.93 -24.32 -17.95
N SER A 140 -2.79 -23.34 -18.83
CA SER A 140 -3.66 -23.11 -19.98
C SER A 140 -3.84 -24.37 -20.83
N THR A 141 -4.98 -25.05 -20.68
CA THR A 141 -5.50 -25.98 -21.68
C THR A 141 -7.02 -25.87 -21.77
N SER A 142 -7.46 -25.58 -23.00
CA SER A 142 -8.81 -25.73 -23.57
C SER A 142 -9.97 -24.94 -22.96
N ASN A 143 -10.46 -23.99 -23.77
CA ASN A 143 -11.84 -23.48 -23.87
C ASN A 143 -12.84 -24.10 -22.89
N THR A 144 -12.95 -23.50 -21.71
CA THR A 144 -14.17 -23.51 -20.91
C THR A 144 -14.15 -22.21 -20.13
N THR A 145 -15.29 -21.55 -20.02
CA THR A 145 -15.50 -20.39 -19.15
C THR A 145 -15.33 -20.83 -17.69
N ALA A 146 -14.09 -21.04 -17.26
CA ALA A 146 -13.75 -21.39 -15.90
C ALA A 146 -13.86 -20.09 -15.09
N SER A 147 -15.01 -19.89 -14.48
CA SER A 147 -15.11 -18.91 -13.41
C SER A 147 -14.03 -19.24 -12.38
N CYS A 148 -13.24 -18.24 -12.01
CA CYS A 148 -12.28 -18.36 -10.92
C CYS A 148 -13.08 -18.73 -9.67
N GLN A 149 -13.16 -20.01 -9.37
CA GLN A 149 -13.76 -20.53 -8.15
C GLN A 149 -12.82 -20.16 -7.02
N ARG A 150 -13.02 -18.94 -6.52
CA ARG A 150 -12.53 -18.51 -5.22
C ARG A 150 -13.02 -19.55 -4.21
N THR A 151 -12.12 -20.35 -3.67
CA THR A 151 -12.34 -20.89 -2.33
C THR A 151 -12.56 -19.68 -1.43
N ALA A 152 -13.80 -19.53 -0.95
CA ALA A 152 -14.18 -18.44 -0.07
C ALA A 152 -13.16 -18.34 1.06
N SER A 153 -12.54 -17.18 1.22
CA SER A 153 -11.62 -17.01 2.34
C SER A 153 -12.44 -17.06 3.64
N PRO A 154 -11.87 -17.58 4.74
CA PRO A 154 -12.57 -17.68 6.04
C PRO A 154 -12.94 -16.30 6.62
N TRP A 155 -12.45 -15.22 6.02
CA TRP A 155 -12.54 -13.85 6.52
C TRP A 155 -13.91 -13.19 6.32
N ARG A 156 -14.90 -13.86 5.71
CA ARG A 156 -16.26 -13.30 5.53
C ARG A 156 -17.10 -13.20 6.81
N THR A 157 -16.61 -13.69 7.96
CA THR A 157 -17.37 -13.69 9.21
C THR A 157 -16.61 -13.08 10.40
N LEU A 158 -15.73 -12.09 10.16
CA LEU A 158 -15.21 -11.29 11.28
C LEU A 158 -16.16 -10.11 11.57
N PRO A 159 -16.61 -9.93 12.82
CA PRO A 159 -17.39 -8.75 13.21
C PRO A 159 -16.59 -7.47 12.95
N THR A 160 -17.25 -6.46 12.39
CA THR A 160 -16.73 -5.13 12.03
C THR A 160 -15.94 -4.43 13.15
N VAL A 161 -16.09 -4.89 14.41
CA VAL A 161 -15.40 -4.39 15.60
C VAL A 161 -13.88 -4.65 15.60
N TRP A 162 -13.39 -5.70 14.91
CA TRP A 162 -11.95 -6.01 14.88
C TRP A 162 -11.15 -5.12 13.91
N TRP A 163 -11.80 -4.58 12.87
CA TRP A 163 -11.15 -3.73 11.87
C TRP A 163 -10.62 -2.42 12.47
N ASN A 164 -11.39 -1.80 13.37
CA ASN A 164 -11.00 -0.55 14.05
C ASN A 164 -9.87 -0.75 15.09
N LYS A 165 -9.61 -1.98 15.56
CA LYS A 165 -8.57 -2.26 16.56
C LYS A 165 -7.21 -2.56 15.93
N ALA A 166 -7.18 -3.15 14.74
CA ALA A 166 -5.94 -3.41 13.99
C ALA A 166 -5.28 -2.11 13.48
N GLN A 167 -6.09 -1.10 13.09
CA GLN A 167 -5.57 0.23 12.78
C GLN A 167 -5.01 0.96 14.02
N LYS A 168 -5.63 0.77 15.20
CA LYS A 168 -5.14 1.35 16.48
C LYS A 168 -3.92 0.65 17.07
N LEU A 169 -3.59 -0.57 16.65
CA LEU A 169 -2.37 -1.26 17.10
C LEU A 169 -1.17 -1.04 16.16
N SER A 170 -1.39 -0.38 15.03
CA SER A 170 -0.34 -0.01 14.07
C SER A 170 0.20 1.41 14.27
N PHE A 171 -0.37 2.18 15.20
CA PHE A 171 0.07 3.52 15.58
C PHE A 171 -0.21 3.69 17.08
N TRP A 172 0.79 4.16 17.85
CA TRP A 172 0.79 4.47 19.29
C TRP A 172 1.29 3.39 20.26
N ALA A 173 2.59 3.47 20.57
CA ALA A 173 3.04 3.52 21.95
C ALA A 173 3.76 4.87 22.16
N ALA A 174 3.00 5.92 22.50
CA ALA A 174 3.61 7.19 22.92
C ALA A 174 4.22 7.03 24.33
N PRO A 175 5.45 7.50 24.59
CA PRO A 175 5.99 7.55 25.93
C PRO A 175 5.26 8.63 26.74
N LYS A 176 4.74 8.27 27.91
CA LYS A 176 4.32 9.24 28.93
C LYS A 176 5.57 9.96 29.44
N PHE A 177 5.70 11.25 29.13
CA PHE A 177 6.65 12.13 29.83
C PHE A 177 5.99 12.71 31.10
N PRO A 178 6.75 12.84 32.21
CA PRO A 178 6.21 13.27 33.49
C PRO A 178 5.85 14.75 33.48
N SER A 179 4.70 15.05 34.08
CA SER A 179 4.22 16.39 34.39
C SER A 179 5.03 17.01 35.54
N SER A 180 5.85 18.02 35.24
CA SER A 180 6.30 18.99 36.23
C SER A 180 6.81 20.25 35.54
N CYS A 181 6.06 21.36 35.68
CA CYS A 181 6.57 22.73 35.82
C CYS A 181 5.41 23.61 36.28
N GLN A 182 5.28 23.74 37.60
CA GLN A 182 4.80 24.97 38.24
C GLN A 182 6.02 25.87 38.42
N GLY A 183 5.86 27.16 38.12
CA GLY A 183 6.88 28.19 38.26
C GLY A 183 6.58 29.38 37.37
#